data_AF-A0A6G3YV36-F1
#
_entry.id   AF-A0A6G3YV36-F1
#
_cell.length_a   1.000
_cell.length_b   1.000
_cell.length_c   1.000
_cell.angle_alpha   90.00
_cell.angle_beta   90.00
_cell.angle_gamma   90.00
#
_symmetry.space_group_name_H-M   'P 1'
#
loop_
_entity.id
_entity.type
_entity.pdbx_description
1 polymer ?
#
loop_
_entity_poly.entity_id
_entity_poly.type
_entity_poly.pdbx_seq_one_letter_code
_entity_poly.pdbx_strand_id
1 'polypeptide(L)'
;MQTPLPTRVIFVRHGRSTFNEQGRYQGSSDQAVLTANGQRTAQLVGQALQAETVHAIYASPLKRVQQTVATIRDQLPNCTVPMHLRDDLREIDLPAWEGLPYKTVRTHQVEAYRCWIEHPHEFQMARSFQPLPNEENATGGSFYPVRDLYQRAQKFWQTVLPQHPGQTLLVVSHGGTIHALISTALGLTPKQHHCLQQSNCGISILEFATQSGTAKLCQLNDTGIIGESLPKLKAGKQGLRLLFLPVEPNMPLNHTPDLLSSVHLDFCLQTDGLLSDFQAAQLLSNHPETVQFQVQRDDCIQAWQHTLTLRQQQSSDVLLTGLVVASPEKIQMLLVQIIGISNHTSNTLSLYPGSLSVIHFATSQTRPILQGLNIHANHWAYNNTLSKQQLLVAV
;
A
#
# COMPACT_ATOMS: atom_id res chain seq x y z
N MET A 1 34.35 6.94 1.92
CA MET A 1 33.82 6.01 0.89
C MET A 1 32.34 6.30 0.74
N GLN A 2 31.85 6.59 -0.47
CA GLN A 2 30.43 6.82 -0.70
C GLN A 2 29.62 5.57 -0.33
N THR A 3 28.56 5.72 0.45
CA THR A 3 27.62 4.62 0.70
C THR A 3 27.01 4.20 -0.63
N PRO A 4 27.02 2.90 -0.98
CA PRO A 4 26.47 2.45 -2.24
C PRO A 4 24.97 2.75 -2.30
N LEU A 5 24.52 3.31 -3.42
CA LEU A 5 23.11 3.67 -3.63
C LEU A 5 22.21 2.46 -3.42
N PRO A 6 21.04 2.60 -2.75
CA PRO A 6 20.11 1.49 -2.58
C PRO A 6 19.46 1.10 -3.92
N THR A 7 19.08 -0.17 -4.06
CA THR A 7 18.20 -0.60 -5.15
C THR A 7 16.78 -0.15 -4.84
N ARG A 8 16.18 0.66 -5.71
CA ARG A 8 14.84 1.22 -5.52
C ARG A 8 13.82 0.47 -6.37
N VAL A 9 12.68 0.12 -5.81
CA VAL A 9 11.62 -0.62 -6.50
C VAL A 9 10.32 0.15 -6.39
N ILE A 10 9.86 0.69 -7.52
CA ILE A 10 8.59 1.40 -7.66
C ILE A 10 7.53 0.38 -8.10
N PHE A 11 6.50 0.19 -7.29
CA PHE A 11 5.36 -0.64 -7.63
C PHE A 11 4.21 0.20 -8.16
N VAL A 12 3.57 -0.30 -9.22
CA VAL A 12 2.31 0.24 -9.71
C VAL A 12 1.30 -0.89 -9.84
N ARG A 13 0.18 -0.79 -9.13
CA ARG A 13 -0.95 -1.70 -9.38
C ARG A 13 -1.61 -1.35 -10.70
N HIS A 14 -2.02 -2.35 -11.48
CA HIS A 14 -2.73 -2.15 -12.74
C HIS A 14 -3.88 -1.14 -12.61
N GLY A 15 -4.12 -0.37 -13.67
CA GLY A 15 -5.24 0.58 -13.70
C GLY A 15 -6.59 -0.13 -13.64
N ARG A 16 -7.66 0.65 -13.48
CA ARG A 16 -9.01 0.10 -13.30
C ARG A 16 -9.40 -0.83 -14.47
N SER A 17 -9.83 -2.05 -14.15
CA SER A 17 -10.28 -3.04 -15.13
C SER A 17 -11.80 -3.18 -15.19
N THR A 18 -12.31 -3.85 -16.23
CA THR A 18 -13.73 -4.16 -16.39
C THR A 18 -14.30 -4.92 -15.19
N PHE A 19 -13.57 -5.88 -14.64
CA PHE A 19 -14.00 -6.62 -13.45
C PHE A 19 -13.92 -5.79 -12.16
N ASN A 20 -13.03 -4.78 -12.09
CA ASN A 20 -13.06 -3.83 -10.98
C ASN A 20 -14.34 -2.98 -11.01
N GLU A 21 -14.76 -2.52 -12.20
CA GLU A 21 -16.03 -1.78 -12.36
C GLU A 21 -17.24 -2.63 -12.03
N GLN A 22 -17.22 -3.90 -12.39
CA GLN A 22 -18.31 -4.85 -12.14
C GLN A 22 -18.29 -5.44 -10.72
N GLY A 23 -17.27 -5.16 -9.91
CA GLY A 23 -17.14 -5.71 -8.56
C GLY A 23 -17.00 -7.23 -8.53
N ARG A 24 -16.15 -7.79 -9.40
CA ARG A 24 -15.91 -9.24 -9.53
C ARG A 24 -14.50 -9.62 -9.09
N TYR A 25 -14.35 -10.83 -8.53
CA TYR A 25 -13.03 -11.42 -8.33
C TYR A 25 -12.37 -11.68 -9.68
N GLN A 26 -11.14 -11.18 -9.83
CA GLN A 26 -10.35 -11.37 -11.05
C GLN A 26 -9.48 -12.60 -10.98
N GLY A 27 -8.88 -12.86 -9.81
CA GLY A 27 -7.81 -13.84 -9.66
C GLY A 27 -6.75 -13.71 -10.76
N SER A 28 -6.28 -14.85 -11.24
CA SER A 28 -5.34 -14.95 -12.35
C SER A 28 -6.01 -15.15 -13.70
N SER A 29 -7.33 -15.01 -13.78
CA SER A 29 -8.05 -14.97 -15.06
C SER A 29 -7.56 -13.81 -15.92
N ASP A 30 -7.44 -14.08 -17.21
CA ASP A 30 -7.04 -13.11 -18.24
C ASP A 30 -8.24 -12.51 -19.00
N GLN A 31 -9.46 -12.65 -18.45
CA GLN A 31 -10.68 -12.12 -19.05
C GLN A 31 -10.85 -10.61 -18.85
N ALA A 32 -10.32 -10.06 -17.75
CA ALA A 32 -10.45 -8.65 -17.43
C ALA A 32 -9.44 -7.79 -18.22
N VAL A 33 -9.93 -6.71 -18.81
CA VAL A 33 -9.12 -5.72 -19.55
C VAL A 33 -9.20 -4.36 -18.88
N LEU A 34 -8.25 -3.49 -19.19
CA LEU A 34 -8.19 -2.11 -18.71
C LEU A 34 -9.35 -1.28 -19.26
N THR A 35 -9.98 -0.46 -18.42
CA THR A 35 -11.05 0.46 -18.87
C THR A 35 -10.46 1.78 -19.35
N ALA A 36 -11.26 2.65 -19.97
CA ALA A 36 -10.81 3.98 -20.38
C ALA A 36 -10.30 4.81 -19.19
N ASN A 37 -10.94 4.68 -18.02
CA ASN A 37 -10.45 5.30 -16.78
C ASN A 37 -9.11 4.67 -16.32
N GLY A 38 -8.97 3.34 -16.46
CA GLY A 38 -7.71 2.65 -16.18
C GLY A 38 -6.57 3.11 -17.09
N GLN A 39 -6.82 3.32 -18.37
CA GLN A 39 -5.85 3.87 -19.33
C GLN A 39 -5.46 5.30 -18.93
N ARG A 40 -6.44 6.18 -18.70
CA ARG A 40 -6.18 7.57 -18.29
C ARG A 40 -5.31 7.67 -17.03
N THR A 41 -5.63 6.88 -16.01
CA THR A 41 -4.86 6.89 -14.76
C THR A 41 -3.46 6.30 -14.93
N ALA A 42 -3.28 5.30 -15.81
CA ALA A 42 -1.97 4.78 -16.17
C ALA A 42 -1.11 5.82 -16.92
N GLN A 43 -1.73 6.65 -17.78
CA GLN A 43 -1.03 7.77 -18.44
C GLN A 43 -0.52 8.78 -17.42
N LEU A 44 -1.35 9.18 -16.44
CA LEU A 44 -0.92 10.10 -15.37
C LEU A 44 0.25 9.54 -14.55
N VAL A 45 0.24 8.24 -14.26
CA VAL A 45 1.38 7.56 -13.61
C VAL A 45 2.62 7.62 -14.51
N GLY A 46 2.50 7.33 -15.80
CA GLY A 46 3.62 7.43 -16.73
C GLY A 46 4.21 8.84 -16.81
N GLN A 47 3.36 9.87 -16.83
CA GLN A 47 3.79 11.27 -16.80
C GLN A 47 4.53 11.62 -15.51
N ALA A 48 4.02 11.19 -14.35
CA ALA A 48 4.67 11.41 -13.06
C ALA A 48 6.05 10.72 -12.98
N LEU A 49 6.23 9.58 -13.65
CA LEU A 49 7.47 8.82 -13.67
C LEU A 49 8.48 9.30 -14.73
N GLN A 50 8.17 10.35 -15.52
CA GLN A 50 9.10 10.87 -16.53
C GLN A 50 10.43 11.37 -15.95
N ALA A 51 10.40 11.90 -14.72
CA ALA A 51 11.59 12.40 -14.03
C ALA A 51 12.45 11.26 -13.45
N GLU A 52 11.98 10.02 -13.48
CA GLU A 52 12.67 8.88 -12.89
C GLU A 52 13.56 8.16 -13.90
N THR A 53 14.77 7.80 -13.47
CA THR A 53 15.65 6.93 -14.26
C THR A 53 15.30 5.47 -13.96
N VAL A 54 14.38 4.90 -14.75
CA VAL A 54 14.00 3.48 -14.66
C VAL A 54 15.01 2.63 -15.44
N HIS A 55 15.61 1.63 -14.78
CA HIS A 55 16.63 0.77 -15.35
C HIS A 55 16.08 -0.53 -15.92
N ALA A 56 14.99 -1.05 -15.35
CA ALA A 56 14.26 -2.21 -15.88
C ALA A 56 12.79 -2.18 -15.45
N ILE A 57 11.93 -2.76 -16.29
CA ILE A 57 10.50 -2.91 -16.04
C ILE A 57 10.20 -4.41 -15.87
N TYR A 58 9.51 -4.76 -14.79
CA TYR A 58 8.98 -6.11 -14.56
C TYR A 58 7.46 -6.05 -14.52
N ALA A 59 6.79 -6.92 -15.26
CA ALA A 59 5.34 -6.90 -15.34
C ALA A 59 4.71 -8.29 -15.32
N SER A 60 3.52 -8.37 -14.73
CA SER A 60 2.67 -9.55 -14.86
C SER A 60 2.27 -9.79 -16.33
N PRO A 61 2.17 -11.06 -16.77
CA PRO A 61 1.70 -11.38 -18.12
C PRO A 61 0.18 -11.23 -18.31
N LEU A 62 -0.60 -10.83 -17.30
CA LEU A 62 -2.04 -10.65 -17.47
C LEU A 62 -2.38 -9.36 -18.24
N LYS A 63 -3.33 -9.42 -19.17
CA LYS A 63 -3.70 -8.35 -20.12
C LYS A 63 -3.89 -6.98 -19.48
N ARG A 64 -4.62 -6.90 -18.36
CA ARG A 64 -4.83 -5.64 -17.63
C ARG A 64 -3.52 -4.99 -17.16
N VAL A 65 -2.52 -5.78 -16.79
CA VAL A 65 -1.18 -5.29 -16.44
C VAL A 65 -0.40 -4.94 -17.69
N GLN A 66 -0.41 -5.79 -18.73
CA GLN A 66 0.26 -5.50 -20.00
C GLN A 66 -0.23 -4.17 -20.63
N GLN A 67 -1.54 -3.93 -20.63
CA GLN A 67 -2.14 -2.68 -21.10
C GLN A 67 -1.73 -1.48 -20.22
N THR A 68 -1.66 -1.68 -18.90
CA THR A 68 -1.21 -0.63 -17.97
C THR A 68 0.26 -0.26 -18.22
N VAL A 69 1.16 -1.26 -18.27
CA VAL A 69 2.60 -1.01 -18.42
C VAL A 69 2.94 -0.45 -19.81
N ALA A 70 2.24 -0.87 -20.86
CA ALA A 70 2.37 -0.26 -22.18
C ALA A 70 2.03 1.23 -22.13
N THR A 71 0.88 1.57 -21.53
CA THR A 71 0.43 2.96 -21.38
C THR A 71 1.41 3.82 -20.57
N ILE A 72 1.98 3.28 -19.49
CA ILE A 72 3.00 3.96 -18.68
C ILE A 72 4.27 4.17 -19.51
N ARG A 73 4.74 3.12 -20.19
CA ARG A 73 5.99 3.15 -20.97
C ARG A 73 5.93 4.16 -22.12
N ASP A 74 4.77 4.35 -22.74
CA ASP A 74 4.57 5.34 -23.80
C ASP A 74 4.79 6.79 -23.31
N GLN A 75 4.78 7.03 -22.00
CA GLN A 75 5.07 8.34 -21.42
C GLN A 75 6.53 8.49 -21.00
N LEU A 76 7.31 7.40 -20.87
CA LEU A 76 8.69 7.47 -20.39
C LEU A 76 9.61 8.01 -21.49
N PRO A 77 10.63 8.81 -21.14
CA PRO A 77 11.51 9.44 -22.13
C PRO A 77 12.40 8.43 -22.86
N ASN A 78 12.63 7.25 -22.26
CA ASN A 78 13.49 6.22 -22.81
C ASN A 78 12.69 4.99 -23.24
N CYS A 79 12.47 4.84 -24.54
CA CYS A 79 11.78 3.68 -25.11
C CYS A 79 12.58 2.37 -25.07
N THR A 80 13.87 2.41 -24.68
CA THR A 80 14.76 1.22 -24.69
C THR A 80 14.87 0.51 -23.34
N VAL A 81 14.12 0.94 -22.31
CA VAL A 81 14.18 0.29 -20.99
C VAL A 81 13.75 -1.19 -21.14
N PRO A 82 14.58 -2.15 -20.70
CA PRO A 82 14.27 -3.57 -20.83
C PRO A 82 13.01 -3.92 -20.03
N MET A 83 12.10 -4.67 -20.66
CA MET A 83 10.84 -5.09 -20.06
C MET A 83 10.77 -6.61 -19.99
N HIS A 84 10.47 -7.13 -18.81
CA HIS A 84 10.41 -8.55 -18.51
C HIS A 84 9.02 -8.95 -18.04
N LEU A 85 8.33 -9.79 -18.82
CA LEU A 85 7.11 -10.45 -18.35
C LEU A 85 7.45 -11.61 -17.44
N ARG A 86 6.73 -11.73 -16.32
CA ARG A 86 7.09 -12.63 -15.23
C ARG A 86 5.87 -13.34 -14.64
N ASP A 87 5.84 -14.66 -14.72
CA ASP A 87 4.73 -15.47 -14.17
C ASP A 87 4.63 -15.39 -12.65
N ASP A 88 5.75 -15.22 -11.94
CA ASP A 88 5.75 -15.00 -10.50
C ASP A 88 5.08 -13.67 -10.09
N LEU A 89 4.84 -12.76 -11.04
CA LEU A 89 4.08 -11.52 -10.87
C LEU A 89 2.58 -11.63 -11.22
N ARG A 90 2.04 -12.82 -11.52
CA ARG A 90 0.58 -13.02 -11.66
C ARG A 90 -0.14 -12.74 -10.34
N GLU A 91 -1.42 -12.37 -10.45
CA GLU A 91 -2.29 -12.13 -9.28
C GLU A 91 -2.45 -13.42 -8.47
N ILE A 92 -3.06 -13.32 -7.29
CA ILE A 92 -3.46 -14.49 -6.54
C ILE A 92 -4.46 -15.36 -7.33
N ASP A 93 -4.25 -16.67 -7.32
CA ASP A 93 -5.16 -17.64 -7.94
C ASP A 93 -6.36 -17.88 -7.02
N LEU A 94 -7.58 -17.60 -7.50
CA LEU A 94 -8.82 -17.80 -6.75
C LEU A 94 -9.85 -18.53 -7.61
N PRO A 95 -9.54 -19.74 -8.11
CA PRO A 95 -10.24 -20.37 -9.23
C PRO A 95 -11.75 -20.54 -9.01
N ALA A 96 -12.18 -20.86 -7.79
CA ALA A 96 -13.61 -21.01 -7.48
C ALA A 96 -14.36 -19.67 -7.38
N TRP A 97 -13.65 -18.53 -7.35
CA TRP A 97 -14.22 -17.19 -7.23
C TRP A 97 -14.07 -16.35 -8.49
N GLU A 98 -13.14 -16.69 -9.40
CA GLU A 98 -12.90 -15.92 -10.62
C GLU A 98 -14.19 -15.67 -11.41
N GLY A 99 -14.42 -14.40 -11.77
CA GLY A 99 -15.62 -13.94 -12.47
C GLY A 99 -16.86 -13.77 -11.59
N LEU A 100 -16.89 -14.28 -10.35
CA LEU A 100 -18.02 -14.10 -9.44
C LEU A 100 -18.04 -12.69 -8.83
N PRO A 101 -19.24 -12.08 -8.68
CA PRO A 101 -19.37 -10.83 -7.92
C PRO A 101 -18.94 -11.00 -6.46
N TYR A 102 -18.30 -9.97 -5.88
CA TYR A 102 -17.87 -9.97 -4.47
C TYR A 102 -19.04 -10.28 -3.53
N LYS A 103 -20.22 -9.69 -3.80
CA LYS A 103 -21.43 -9.92 -3.02
C LYS A 103 -21.84 -11.39 -3.04
N THR A 104 -21.80 -12.04 -4.20
CA THR A 104 -22.18 -13.45 -4.36
C THR A 104 -21.31 -14.36 -3.51
N VAL A 105 -19.98 -14.19 -3.56
CA VAL A 105 -19.05 -14.98 -2.73
C VAL A 105 -19.32 -14.74 -1.24
N ARG A 106 -19.46 -13.47 -0.83
CA ARG A 106 -19.71 -13.11 0.58
C ARG A 106 -21.00 -13.72 1.13
N THR A 107 -22.05 -13.85 0.32
CA THR A 107 -23.36 -14.34 0.79
C THR A 107 -23.57 -15.85 0.60
N HIS A 108 -22.93 -16.47 -0.40
CA HIS A 108 -23.16 -17.89 -0.74
C HIS A 108 -22.00 -18.81 -0.33
N GLN A 109 -20.83 -18.26 -0.02
CA GLN A 109 -19.65 -19.02 0.40
C GLN A 109 -19.10 -18.45 1.72
N VAL A 110 -19.97 -18.33 2.73
CA VAL A 110 -19.75 -17.54 3.94
C VAL A 110 -18.53 -18.06 4.73
N GLU A 111 -18.41 -19.37 4.92
CA GLU A 111 -17.33 -19.99 5.70
C GLU A 111 -15.97 -19.79 5.01
N ALA A 112 -15.94 -20.02 3.69
CA ALA A 112 -14.75 -19.81 2.87
C ALA A 112 -14.34 -18.33 2.86
N TYR A 113 -15.30 -17.42 2.71
CA TYR A 113 -15.06 -15.98 2.75
C TYR A 113 -14.59 -15.52 4.13
N ARG A 114 -15.17 -16.04 5.22
CA ARG A 114 -14.73 -15.75 6.58
C ARG A 114 -13.28 -16.19 6.79
N CYS A 115 -12.93 -17.41 6.38
CA CYS A 115 -11.56 -17.90 6.44
C CYS A 115 -10.60 -17.03 5.60
N TRP A 116 -11.00 -16.62 4.41
CA TRP A 116 -10.21 -15.72 3.56
C TRP A 116 -9.90 -14.38 4.23
N ILE A 117 -10.86 -13.78 4.96
CA ILE A 117 -10.68 -12.49 5.62
C ILE A 117 -9.91 -12.63 6.95
N GLU A 118 -10.31 -13.58 7.79
CA GLU A 118 -9.81 -13.69 9.17
C GLU A 118 -8.53 -14.53 9.28
N HIS A 119 -8.42 -15.57 8.45
CA HIS A 119 -7.34 -16.55 8.44
C HIS A 119 -6.78 -16.78 7.02
N PRO A 120 -6.35 -15.74 6.28
CA PRO A 120 -5.94 -15.86 4.87
C PRO A 120 -4.85 -16.92 4.61
N HIS A 121 -3.95 -17.12 5.58
CA HIS A 121 -2.92 -18.17 5.53
C HIS A 121 -3.41 -19.61 5.70
N GLU A 122 -4.62 -19.84 6.18
CA GLU A 122 -5.25 -21.16 6.33
C GLU A 122 -6.26 -21.43 5.21
N PHE A 123 -6.64 -20.39 4.46
CA PHE A 123 -7.55 -20.47 3.35
C PHE A 123 -7.04 -21.41 2.25
N GLN A 124 -7.90 -22.34 1.84
CA GLN A 124 -7.63 -23.35 0.83
C GLN A 124 -8.66 -23.31 -0.29
N MET A 125 -8.23 -23.67 -1.49
CA MET A 125 -9.08 -23.90 -2.64
C MET A 125 -8.59 -25.09 -3.45
N ALA A 126 -9.49 -25.74 -4.19
CA ALA A 126 -9.09 -26.68 -5.23
C ALA A 126 -8.37 -25.91 -6.35
N ARG A 127 -7.28 -26.47 -6.89
CA ARG A 127 -6.64 -25.93 -8.09
C ARG A 127 -7.62 -26.02 -9.27
N SER A 128 -7.63 -25.00 -10.14
CA SER A 128 -8.24 -25.15 -11.46
C SER A 128 -7.30 -25.99 -12.31
N PHE A 129 -7.68 -27.23 -12.58
CA PHE A 129 -7.09 -27.99 -13.68
C PHE A 129 -7.93 -27.69 -14.92
N GLN A 130 -7.31 -27.12 -15.95
CA GLN A 130 -7.68 -27.54 -17.30
C GLN A 130 -7.01 -28.90 -17.47
N PRO A 131 -7.75 -30.01 -17.63
CA PRO A 131 -7.13 -31.29 -17.91
C PRO A 131 -6.31 -31.13 -19.20
N LEU A 132 -5.03 -31.52 -19.16
CA LEU A 132 -4.32 -31.79 -20.40
C LEU A 132 -5.04 -32.96 -21.09
N PRO A 133 -5.17 -32.97 -22.43
CA PRO A 133 -5.70 -34.13 -23.12
C PRO A 133 -4.78 -35.31 -22.77
N ASN A 134 -5.32 -36.30 -22.03
CA ASN A 134 -4.71 -37.54 -21.51
C ASN A 134 -4.49 -37.64 -19.98
N GLU A 135 -4.94 -36.68 -19.16
CA GLU A 135 -4.95 -36.83 -17.70
C GLU A 135 -6.38 -37.01 -17.15
N GLU A 136 -6.97 -38.20 -17.36
CA GLU A 136 -8.33 -38.52 -16.89
C GLU A 136 -8.45 -38.67 -15.35
N ASN A 137 -7.34 -38.68 -14.61
CA ASN A 137 -7.30 -38.97 -13.16
C ASN A 137 -6.54 -37.94 -12.31
N ALA A 138 -6.29 -36.72 -12.80
CA ALA A 138 -5.73 -35.66 -11.96
C ALA A 138 -6.80 -35.15 -10.97
N THR A 139 -6.98 -35.83 -9.84
CA THR A 139 -7.79 -35.29 -8.73
C THR A 139 -7.13 -34.00 -8.27
N GLY A 140 -7.78 -32.87 -8.55
CA GLY A 140 -7.14 -31.59 -8.37
C GLY A 140 -6.79 -31.32 -6.91
N GLY A 141 -5.49 -31.28 -6.59
CA GLY A 141 -5.03 -31.02 -5.23
C GLY A 141 -5.54 -29.69 -4.68
N SER A 142 -5.79 -29.64 -3.37
CA SER A 142 -6.01 -28.38 -2.65
C SER A 142 -4.68 -27.61 -2.54
N PHE A 143 -4.74 -26.29 -2.54
CA PHE A 143 -3.60 -25.42 -2.30
C PHE A 143 -4.00 -24.23 -1.43
N TYR A 144 -3.00 -23.49 -0.94
CA TYR A 144 -3.18 -22.30 -0.12
C TYR A 144 -2.85 -21.06 -0.94
N PRO A 145 -3.84 -20.34 -1.51
CA PRO A 145 -3.59 -19.23 -2.44
C PRO A 145 -2.63 -18.16 -1.90
N VAL A 146 -2.77 -17.76 -0.63
CA VAL A 146 -1.93 -16.73 -0.03
C VAL A 146 -0.50 -17.22 0.21
N ARG A 147 -0.33 -18.49 0.61
CA ARG A 147 1.02 -19.04 0.82
C ARG A 147 1.78 -19.16 -0.50
N ASP A 148 1.10 -19.61 -1.55
CA ASP A 148 1.66 -19.67 -2.91
C ASP A 148 2.13 -18.28 -3.37
N LEU A 149 1.28 -17.26 -3.23
CA LEU A 149 1.59 -15.88 -3.59
C LEU A 149 2.84 -15.35 -2.85
N TYR A 150 2.97 -15.63 -1.56
CA TYR A 150 4.13 -15.24 -0.76
C TYR A 150 5.41 -15.98 -1.18
N GLN A 151 5.32 -17.27 -1.52
CA GLN A 151 6.45 -18.04 -2.05
C GLN A 151 6.92 -17.47 -3.39
N ARG A 152 5.99 -17.09 -4.28
CA ARG A 152 6.33 -16.42 -5.55
C ARG A 152 6.99 -15.06 -5.33
N ALA A 153 6.50 -14.25 -4.40
CA ALA A 153 7.10 -12.98 -4.05
C ALA A 153 8.54 -13.14 -3.51
N GLN A 154 8.79 -14.13 -2.64
CA GLN A 154 10.14 -14.44 -2.15
C GLN A 154 11.08 -14.86 -3.28
N LYS A 155 10.61 -15.73 -4.19
CA LYS A 155 11.37 -16.16 -5.36
C LYS A 155 11.70 -14.98 -6.30
N PHE A 156 10.76 -14.05 -6.48
CA PHE A 156 11.00 -12.83 -7.24
C PHE A 156 12.17 -12.04 -6.63
N TRP A 157 12.16 -11.81 -5.31
CA TRP A 157 13.25 -11.09 -4.65
C TRP A 157 14.61 -11.78 -4.78
N GLN A 158 14.66 -13.09 -4.58
CA GLN A 158 15.88 -13.89 -4.70
C GLN A 158 16.48 -13.85 -6.11
N THR A 159 15.64 -13.72 -7.14
CA THR A 159 16.09 -13.77 -8.53
C THR A 159 16.38 -12.38 -9.11
N VAL A 160 15.59 -11.37 -8.76
CA VAL A 160 15.66 -10.03 -9.39
C VAL A 160 16.61 -9.10 -8.65
N LEU A 161 16.55 -9.05 -7.31
CA LEU A 161 17.31 -8.06 -6.54
C LEU A 161 18.83 -8.12 -6.78
N PRO A 162 19.49 -9.31 -6.84
CA PRO A 162 20.94 -9.39 -7.07
C PRO A 162 21.39 -8.87 -8.45
N GLN A 163 20.49 -8.75 -9.42
CA GLN A 163 20.82 -8.28 -10.78
C GLN A 163 20.84 -6.75 -10.89
N HIS A 164 20.37 -6.03 -9.86
CA HIS A 164 20.08 -4.61 -9.94
C HIS A 164 20.65 -3.77 -8.78
N PRO A 165 21.91 -3.97 -8.33
CA PRO A 165 22.48 -3.20 -7.23
C PRO A 165 22.50 -1.70 -7.57
N GLY A 166 21.88 -0.87 -6.73
CA GLY A 166 21.84 0.59 -6.89
C GLY A 166 20.99 1.10 -8.05
N GLN A 167 20.19 0.23 -8.70
CA GLN A 167 19.33 0.59 -9.81
C GLN A 167 17.87 0.81 -9.36
N THR A 168 17.09 1.49 -10.19
CA THR A 168 15.65 1.70 -9.99
C THR A 168 14.84 0.79 -10.91
N LEU A 169 13.94 -0.01 -10.33
CA LEU A 169 13.05 -0.93 -11.02
C LEU A 169 11.62 -0.42 -10.99
N LEU A 170 10.90 -0.56 -12.10
CA LEU A 170 9.46 -0.37 -12.16
C LEU A 170 8.78 -1.74 -12.22
N VAL A 171 7.96 -2.06 -11.22
CA VAL A 171 7.21 -3.33 -11.13
C VAL A 171 5.72 -3.03 -11.28
N VAL A 172 5.13 -3.46 -12.40
CA VAL A 172 3.68 -3.30 -12.65
C VAL A 172 2.98 -4.63 -12.43
N SER A 173 2.07 -4.70 -11.46
CA SER A 173 1.42 -5.96 -11.08
C SER A 173 0.02 -5.71 -10.49
N HIS A 174 -0.40 -6.56 -9.56
CA HIS A 174 -1.76 -6.61 -9.03
C HIS A 174 -1.80 -6.33 -7.53
N GLY A 175 -3.02 -6.26 -6.98
CA GLY A 175 -3.20 -5.89 -5.58
C GLY A 175 -2.56 -6.92 -4.65
N GLY A 176 -2.96 -8.18 -4.78
CA GLY A 176 -2.45 -9.26 -3.94
C GLY A 176 -0.95 -9.49 -4.13
N THR A 177 -0.47 -9.47 -5.37
CA THR A 177 0.96 -9.66 -5.66
C THR A 177 1.83 -8.55 -5.06
N ILE A 178 1.45 -7.27 -5.20
CA ILE A 178 2.20 -6.16 -4.60
C ILE A 178 2.14 -6.24 -3.08
N HIS A 179 1.00 -6.66 -2.50
CA HIS A 179 0.91 -6.93 -1.06
C HIS A 179 1.94 -7.98 -0.62
N ALA A 180 2.05 -9.09 -1.33
CA ALA A 180 2.99 -10.15 -0.99
C ALA A 180 4.45 -9.72 -1.18
N LEU A 181 4.76 -8.96 -2.25
CA LEU A 181 6.10 -8.41 -2.49
C LEU A 181 6.53 -7.47 -1.36
N ILE A 182 5.68 -6.51 -0.97
CA ILE A 182 5.97 -5.59 0.14
C ILE A 182 6.02 -6.38 1.46
N SER A 183 5.05 -7.24 1.71
CA SER A 183 4.97 -8.01 2.96
C SER A 183 6.22 -8.86 3.20
N THR A 184 6.64 -9.63 2.19
CA THR A 184 7.82 -10.50 2.31
C THR A 184 9.12 -9.71 2.47
N ALA A 185 9.24 -8.55 1.83
CA ALA A 185 10.38 -7.65 2.01
C ALA A 185 10.46 -7.07 3.44
N LEU A 186 9.31 -6.80 4.07
CA LEU A 186 9.23 -6.26 5.44
C LEU A 186 9.15 -7.35 6.53
N GLY A 187 9.26 -8.64 6.19
CA GLY A 187 9.17 -9.74 7.15
C GLY A 187 7.76 -10.05 7.67
N LEU A 188 6.72 -9.55 7.00
CA LEU A 188 5.33 -9.89 7.27
C LEU A 188 4.98 -11.28 6.73
N THR A 189 4.08 -11.97 7.41
CA THR A 189 3.69 -13.35 7.09
C THR A 189 2.39 -13.40 6.28
N PRO A 190 2.04 -14.55 5.66
CA PRO A 190 0.74 -14.76 5.00
C PRO A 190 -0.49 -14.43 5.86
N LYS A 191 -0.35 -14.48 7.19
CA LYS A 191 -1.43 -14.12 8.13
C LYS A 191 -1.83 -12.64 8.05
N GLN A 192 -0.92 -11.79 7.55
CA GLN A 192 -1.08 -10.33 7.47
C GLN A 192 -1.43 -9.86 6.05
N HIS A 193 -1.87 -10.76 5.16
CA HIS A 193 -2.11 -10.44 3.75
C HIS A 193 -3.02 -9.23 3.51
N HIS A 194 -4.07 -9.06 4.34
CA HIS A 194 -5.05 -7.98 4.21
C HIS A 194 -4.66 -6.68 4.93
N CYS A 195 -3.47 -6.59 5.53
CA CYS A 195 -3.06 -5.44 6.34
C CYS A 195 -2.55 -4.24 5.54
N LEU A 196 -2.31 -4.39 4.23
CA LEU A 196 -1.86 -3.30 3.35
C LEU A 196 -2.96 -3.01 2.33
N GLN A 197 -3.16 -1.75 1.94
CA GLN A 197 -4.06 -1.41 0.84
C GLN A 197 -3.28 -1.15 -0.45
N GLN A 198 -3.87 -1.50 -1.60
CA GLN A 198 -3.37 -1.14 -2.93
C GLN A 198 -4.54 -0.67 -3.80
N SER A 199 -4.49 0.57 -4.25
CA SER A 199 -5.43 1.21 -5.16
C SER A 199 -4.99 0.99 -6.61
N ASN A 200 -5.92 0.99 -7.56
CA ASN A 200 -5.56 0.88 -8.98
C ASN A 200 -4.71 2.11 -9.35
N CYS A 201 -3.61 1.93 -10.07
CA CYS A 201 -2.60 2.97 -10.33
C CYS A 201 -2.00 3.60 -9.05
N GLY A 202 -2.19 3.00 -7.88
CA GLY A 202 -1.51 3.41 -6.65
C GLY A 202 -0.03 3.07 -6.72
N ILE A 203 0.81 3.99 -6.24
CA ILE A 203 2.27 3.84 -6.26
C ILE A 203 2.80 3.48 -4.87
N SER A 204 3.67 2.48 -4.79
CA SER A 204 4.42 2.15 -3.57
C SER A 204 5.91 2.05 -3.87
N ILE A 205 6.78 2.30 -2.90
CA ILE A 205 8.23 2.31 -3.10
C ILE A 205 8.91 1.57 -1.96
N LEU A 206 9.75 0.60 -2.33
CA LEU A 206 10.75 0.00 -1.46
C LEU A 206 12.15 0.44 -1.86
N GLU A 207 13.04 0.56 -0.88
CA GLU A 207 14.48 0.67 -1.08
C GLU A 207 15.18 -0.48 -0.38
N PHE A 208 16.13 -1.10 -1.06
CA PHE A 208 16.93 -2.20 -0.54
C PHE A 208 18.37 -1.72 -0.42
N ALA A 209 18.90 -1.75 0.81
CA ALA A 209 20.32 -1.48 1.02
C ALA A 209 21.16 -2.56 0.30
N THR A 210 22.09 -2.14 -0.55
CA THR A 210 22.86 -3.03 -1.44
C THR A 210 23.76 -4.02 -0.70
N GLN A 211 24.21 -3.67 0.50
CA GLN A 211 25.10 -4.52 1.30
C GLN A 211 24.35 -5.56 2.14
N SER A 212 23.23 -5.18 2.76
CA SER A 212 22.48 -6.04 3.69
C SER A 212 21.24 -6.67 3.06
N GLY A 213 20.76 -6.16 1.91
CA GLY A 213 19.49 -6.54 1.31
C GLY A 213 18.27 -6.13 2.15
N THR A 214 18.45 -5.34 3.22
CA THR A 214 17.36 -4.94 4.11
C THR A 214 16.44 -3.96 3.38
N ALA A 215 15.15 -4.26 3.38
CA ALA A 215 14.13 -3.43 2.74
C ALA A 215 13.66 -2.31 3.68
N LYS A 216 13.38 -1.16 3.09
CA LYS A 216 12.75 0.00 3.71
C LYS A 216 11.54 0.41 2.89
N LEU A 217 10.38 0.54 3.53
CA LEU A 217 9.17 1.08 2.90
C LEU A 217 9.22 2.59 2.92
N CYS A 218 9.40 3.17 1.74
CA CYS A 218 9.53 4.62 1.56
C CYS A 218 8.21 5.29 1.20
N GLN A 219 7.29 4.56 0.59
CA GLN A 219 5.96 5.07 0.23
C GLN A 219 5.01 3.89 0.04
N LEU A 220 3.75 4.05 0.41
CA LEU A 220 2.73 3.03 0.19
C LEU A 220 1.47 3.66 -0.37
N ASN A 221 1.01 3.10 -1.50
CA ASN A 221 -0.30 3.33 -2.07
C ASN A 221 -0.67 4.82 -2.23
N ASP A 222 0.26 5.61 -2.76
CA ASP A 222 -0.03 7.00 -3.13
C ASP A 222 -0.97 7.02 -4.34
N THR A 223 -2.09 7.72 -4.16
CA THR A 223 -3.17 7.87 -5.14
C THR A 223 -3.38 9.30 -5.59
N GLY A 224 -2.60 10.26 -5.09
CA GLY A 224 -2.90 11.65 -5.43
C GLY A 224 -2.48 12.02 -6.87
N ILE A 225 -1.56 11.26 -7.47
CA ILE A 225 -1.27 11.33 -8.93
C ILE A 225 -2.53 11.09 -9.78
N ILE A 226 -3.48 10.30 -9.27
CA ILE A 226 -4.75 10.02 -9.94
C ILE A 226 -5.91 10.88 -9.41
N GLY A 227 -5.60 11.93 -8.63
CA GLY A 227 -6.56 12.89 -8.10
C GLY A 227 -7.28 12.45 -6.82
N GLU A 228 -6.79 11.41 -6.13
CA GLU A 228 -7.37 10.98 -4.85
C GLU A 228 -6.44 11.38 -3.68
N SER A 229 -6.84 12.40 -2.91
CA SER A 229 -6.05 12.94 -1.79
C SER A 229 -5.68 11.88 -0.75
N LEU A 230 -6.59 10.94 -0.46
CA LEU A 230 -6.34 9.79 0.39
C LEU A 230 -6.92 8.52 -0.26
N PRO A 231 -6.32 7.34 0.00
CA PRO A 231 -6.88 6.08 -0.45
C PRO A 231 -8.33 5.86 0.02
N LYS A 232 -9.16 5.26 -0.84
CA LYS A 232 -10.56 4.96 -0.51
C LYS A 232 -10.71 3.93 0.61
N LEU A 233 -11.80 4.01 1.36
CA LEU A 233 -12.20 3.01 2.36
C LEU A 233 -12.71 1.74 1.68
N LYS A 234 -11.84 0.73 1.52
CA LYS A 234 -12.19 -0.54 0.85
C LYS A 234 -12.79 -1.59 1.78
N ALA A 235 -12.46 -1.55 3.08
CA ALA A 235 -12.93 -2.51 4.08
C ALA A 235 -14.24 -2.06 4.77
N GLY A 236 -15.07 -1.29 4.07
CA GLY A 236 -16.28 -0.68 4.63
C GLY A 236 -16.07 0.75 5.13
N LYS A 237 -17.17 1.42 5.46
CA LYS A 237 -17.21 2.84 5.83
C LYS A 237 -17.50 3.05 7.33
N GLN A 238 -17.05 2.13 8.16
CA GLN A 238 -17.30 2.10 9.59
C GLN A 238 -15.99 1.85 10.34
N GLY A 239 -15.97 2.20 11.63
CA GLY A 239 -14.82 2.00 12.51
C GLY A 239 -14.00 3.28 12.68
N LEU A 240 -12.69 3.13 12.82
CA LEU A 240 -11.77 4.24 13.09
C LEU A 240 -10.76 4.41 11.95
N ARG A 241 -10.59 5.64 11.48
CA ARG A 241 -9.56 6.01 10.51
C ARG A 241 -8.59 7.00 11.14
N LEU A 242 -7.33 6.63 11.28
CA LEU A 242 -6.29 7.51 11.84
C LEU A 242 -5.36 8.01 10.74
N LEU A 243 -5.15 9.31 10.72
CA LEU A 243 -4.20 10.02 9.87
C LEU A 243 -3.03 10.43 10.75
N PHE A 244 -1.85 9.87 10.49
CA PHE A 244 -0.63 10.16 11.21
C PHE A 244 0.17 11.21 10.46
N LEU A 245 0.43 12.32 11.12
CA LEU A 245 1.21 13.46 10.63
C LEU A 245 2.52 13.56 11.44
N PRO A 246 3.64 13.03 10.94
CA PRO A 246 4.96 13.29 11.51
C PRO A 246 5.31 14.76 11.41
N VAL A 247 5.65 15.37 12.55
CA VAL A 247 6.12 16.76 12.63
C VAL A 247 7.40 16.82 13.44
N GLU A 248 8.34 17.63 12.98
CA GLU A 248 9.51 18.03 13.75
C GLU A 248 9.30 19.44 14.34
N PRO A 249 9.90 19.76 15.49
CA PRO A 249 9.82 21.10 16.07
C PRO A 249 10.21 22.19 15.06
N ASN A 250 9.43 23.26 14.98
CA ASN A 250 9.64 24.41 14.07
C ASN A 250 9.52 24.10 12.57
N MET A 251 9.00 22.94 12.18
CA MET A 251 8.73 22.64 10.77
C MET A 251 7.58 23.51 10.21
N PRO A 252 7.71 24.08 9.00
CA PRO A 252 6.60 24.74 8.32
C PRO A 252 5.55 23.71 7.86
N LEU A 253 4.27 24.00 8.08
CA LEU A 253 3.14 23.13 7.71
C LEU A 253 2.50 23.49 6.36
N ASN A 254 3.19 24.23 5.50
CA ASN A 254 2.59 25.02 4.41
C ASN A 254 1.69 24.26 3.42
N HIS A 255 1.85 22.93 3.26
CA HIS A 255 1.04 22.13 2.32
C HIS A 255 0.17 21.07 3.00
N THR A 256 0.30 20.92 4.32
CA THR A 256 -0.46 19.91 5.08
C THR A 256 -1.95 20.25 5.19
N PRO A 257 -2.35 21.52 5.43
CA PRO A 257 -3.76 21.91 5.43
C PRO A 257 -4.49 21.58 4.13
N ASP A 258 -3.82 21.71 2.98
CA ASP A 258 -4.41 21.40 1.67
C ASP A 258 -4.74 19.92 1.55
N LEU A 259 -3.85 19.05 2.06
CA LEU A 259 -4.07 17.60 2.06
C LEU A 259 -5.25 17.20 2.97
N LEU A 260 -5.41 17.90 4.08
CA LEU A 260 -6.48 17.68 5.06
C LEU A 260 -7.82 18.30 4.64
N SER A 261 -7.81 19.34 3.79
CA SER A 261 -9.01 20.11 3.39
C SER A 261 -10.18 19.26 2.88
N SER A 262 -9.88 18.12 2.24
CA SER A 262 -10.85 17.18 1.67
C SER A 262 -11.32 16.09 2.63
N VAL A 263 -10.91 16.15 3.90
CA VAL A 263 -11.10 15.10 4.91
C VAL A 263 -11.89 15.66 6.08
N HIS A 264 -12.95 14.96 6.50
CA HIS A 264 -13.61 15.26 7.76
C HIS A 264 -12.77 14.75 8.93
N LEU A 265 -12.56 15.58 9.96
CA LEU A 265 -11.80 15.24 11.16
C LEU A 265 -12.68 15.41 12.40
N ASP A 266 -12.97 14.31 13.08
CA ASP A 266 -13.74 14.30 14.33
C ASP A 266 -12.90 14.79 15.51
N PHE A 267 -11.61 14.43 15.53
CA PHE A 267 -10.69 14.82 16.60
C PHE A 267 -9.24 14.89 16.13
N CYS A 268 -8.42 15.61 16.89
CA CYS A 268 -6.97 15.71 16.72
C CYS A 268 -6.28 15.35 18.03
N LEU A 269 -5.36 14.38 17.98
CA LEU A 269 -4.48 14.00 19.08
C LEU A 269 -3.09 14.58 18.80
N GLN A 270 -2.59 15.41 19.70
CA GLN A 270 -1.26 16.00 19.58
C GLN A 270 -0.40 15.58 20.77
N THR A 271 0.87 15.28 20.50
CA THR A 271 1.87 15.13 21.56
C THR A 271 2.24 16.51 22.13
N ASP A 272 2.21 16.65 23.46
CA ASP A 272 2.48 17.92 24.14
C ASP A 272 3.79 18.59 23.65
N GLY A 273 3.71 19.89 23.37
CA GLY A 273 4.87 20.73 23.01
C GLY A 273 5.40 20.60 21.56
N LEU A 274 4.75 19.81 20.69
CA LEU A 274 5.23 19.60 19.32
C LEU A 274 4.84 20.72 18.33
N LEU A 275 3.61 21.22 18.43
CA LEU A 275 3.13 22.39 17.69
C LEU A 275 2.87 23.54 18.65
N SER A 276 3.23 24.76 18.23
CA SER A 276 2.70 25.98 18.85
C SER A 276 1.19 26.10 18.62
N ASP A 277 0.49 26.86 19.47
CA ASP A 277 -0.94 27.15 19.32
C ASP A 277 -1.27 27.74 17.94
N PHE A 278 -0.39 28.59 17.41
CA PHE A 278 -0.53 29.14 16.07
C PHE A 278 -0.46 28.08 14.97
N GLN A 279 0.51 27.16 15.04
CA GLN A 279 0.64 26.07 14.07
C GLN A 279 -0.53 25.07 14.17
N ALA A 280 -0.99 24.77 15.39
CA ALA A 280 -2.17 23.93 15.59
C ALA A 280 -3.43 24.56 14.99
N ALA A 281 -3.63 25.87 15.21
CA ALA A 281 -4.74 26.62 14.61
C ALA A 281 -4.64 26.68 13.07
N GLN A 282 -3.43 26.86 12.52
CA GLN A 282 -3.22 26.84 11.07
C GLN A 282 -3.55 25.46 10.47
N LEU A 283 -3.10 24.39 11.12
CA LEU A 283 -3.32 23.01 10.68
C LEU A 283 -4.81 22.65 10.62
N LEU A 284 -5.58 23.11 11.61
CA LEU A 284 -7.01 22.82 11.75
C LEU A 284 -7.92 23.95 11.25
N SER A 285 -7.37 24.91 10.49
CA SER A 285 -8.12 26.08 10.00
C SER A 285 -9.37 25.71 9.17
N ASN A 286 -9.33 24.57 8.47
CA ASN A 286 -10.47 24.02 7.70
C ASN A 286 -11.37 23.07 8.50
N HIS A 287 -11.12 22.90 9.81
CA HIS A 287 -11.77 21.89 10.65
C HIS A 287 -12.23 22.47 12.00
N PRO A 288 -13.16 23.44 12.02
CA PRO A 288 -13.58 24.15 13.24
C PRO A 288 -14.30 23.27 14.27
N GLU A 289 -14.87 22.13 13.84
CA GLU A 289 -15.59 21.19 14.70
C GLU A 289 -14.68 20.12 15.32
N THR A 290 -13.41 20.05 14.92
CA THR A 290 -12.48 19.03 15.40
C THR A 290 -12.15 19.21 16.88
N VAL A 291 -12.42 18.18 17.67
CA VAL A 291 -12.08 18.17 19.10
C VAL A 291 -10.58 17.93 19.27
N GLN A 292 -9.88 18.85 19.95
CA GLN A 292 -8.44 18.76 20.16
C GLN A 292 -8.11 18.16 21.53
N PHE A 293 -7.17 17.21 21.55
CA PHE A 293 -6.66 16.59 22.77
C PHE A 293 -5.14 16.66 22.79
N GLN A 294 -4.59 17.13 23.91
CA GLN A 294 -3.16 17.00 24.20
C GLN A 294 -2.89 15.70 24.94
N VAL A 295 -1.87 14.99 24.49
CA VAL A 295 -1.55 13.64 24.97
C VAL A 295 -0.15 13.64 25.56
N GLN A 296 -0.07 13.32 26.86
CA GLN A 296 1.19 13.22 27.60
C GLN A 296 1.81 11.83 27.58
N ARG A 297 1.03 10.80 27.22
CA ARG A 297 1.47 9.40 27.24
C ARG A 297 1.74 8.85 25.85
N ASP A 298 2.88 8.21 25.69
CA ASP A 298 3.32 7.62 24.41
C ASP A 298 2.43 6.45 23.94
N ASP A 299 1.74 5.77 24.86
CA ASP A 299 0.87 4.61 24.57
C ASP A 299 -0.61 4.96 24.34
N CYS A 300 -0.98 6.24 24.45
CA CYS A 300 -2.39 6.65 24.46
C CYS A 300 -3.16 6.22 23.21
N ILE A 301 -2.54 6.26 22.03
CA ILE A 301 -3.17 5.86 20.77
C ILE A 301 -3.47 4.36 20.77
N GLN A 302 -2.56 3.54 21.30
CA GLN A 302 -2.75 2.09 21.42
C GLN A 302 -3.76 1.73 22.50
N ALA A 303 -3.73 2.43 23.63
CA ALA A 303 -4.70 2.27 24.70
C ALA A 303 -6.12 2.67 24.24
N TRP A 304 -6.24 3.76 23.49
CA TRP A 304 -7.49 4.21 22.91
C TRP A 304 -7.98 3.28 21.81
N GLN A 305 -7.09 2.78 20.97
CA GLN A 305 -7.38 1.72 20.01
C GLN A 305 -7.87 0.45 20.72
N HIS A 306 -7.20 0.00 21.79
CA HIS A 306 -7.63 -1.18 22.54
C HIS A 306 -9.03 -0.97 23.12
N THR A 307 -9.29 0.21 23.68
CA THR A 307 -10.60 0.61 24.20
C THR A 307 -11.67 0.61 23.09
N LEU A 308 -11.37 1.14 21.91
CA LEU A 308 -12.28 1.13 20.76
C LEU A 308 -12.49 -0.28 20.21
N THR A 309 -11.46 -1.12 20.17
CA THR A 309 -11.55 -2.52 19.74
C THR A 309 -12.44 -3.33 20.69
N LEU A 310 -12.30 -3.12 22.01
CA LEU A 310 -13.19 -3.70 23.02
C LEU A 310 -14.63 -3.18 22.85
N ARG A 311 -14.81 -1.90 22.54
CA ARG A 311 -16.12 -1.28 22.31
C ARG A 311 -16.75 -1.62 20.96
N GLN A 312 -15.99 -2.04 19.95
CA GLN A 312 -16.51 -2.49 18.65
C GLN A 312 -17.37 -3.76 18.74
N GLN A 313 -17.40 -4.43 19.90
CA GLN A 313 -18.44 -5.42 20.23
C GLN A 313 -19.84 -4.79 20.42
N GLN A 314 -19.93 -3.46 20.47
CA GLN A 314 -21.15 -2.68 20.38
C GLN A 314 -21.18 -1.97 19.02
N SER A 315 -22.17 -2.28 18.19
CA SER A 315 -22.32 -1.74 16.83
C SER A 315 -22.41 -0.21 16.86
N SER A 316 -21.41 0.48 16.31
CA SER A 316 -21.54 1.88 15.90
C SER A 316 -21.44 1.94 14.38
N ASP A 317 -22.48 2.49 13.74
CA ASP A 317 -22.56 2.60 12.28
C ASP A 317 -21.74 3.76 11.70
N VAL A 318 -20.93 4.44 12.52
CA VAL A 318 -20.23 5.67 12.18
C VAL A 318 -18.74 5.40 11.93
N LEU A 319 -18.16 6.15 10.99
CA LEU A 319 -16.71 6.24 10.82
C LEU A 319 -16.20 7.44 11.60
N LEU A 320 -15.32 7.20 12.56
CA LEU A 320 -14.57 8.27 13.22
C LEU A 320 -13.23 8.45 12.52
N THR A 321 -12.86 9.70 12.24
CA THR A 321 -11.60 10.07 11.60
C THR A 321 -10.79 10.97 12.53
N GLY A 322 -9.60 10.51 12.90
CA GLY A 322 -8.69 11.22 13.78
C GLY A 322 -7.41 11.65 13.10
N LEU A 323 -6.95 12.87 13.40
CA LEU A 323 -5.59 13.29 13.11
C LEU A 323 -4.70 12.99 14.32
N VAL A 324 -3.50 12.45 14.09
CA VAL A 324 -2.50 12.16 15.11
C VAL A 324 -1.21 12.88 14.74
N VAL A 325 -0.81 13.85 15.55
CA VAL A 325 0.39 14.66 15.37
C VAL A 325 1.44 14.26 16.41
N ALA A 326 2.56 13.72 15.96
CA ALA A 326 3.64 13.23 16.80
C ALA A 326 4.99 13.27 16.05
N SER A 327 6.10 13.00 16.75
CA SER A 327 7.41 12.94 16.10
C SER A 327 7.49 11.75 15.12
N PRO A 328 8.35 11.81 14.09
CA PRO A 328 8.56 10.70 13.16
C PRO A 328 8.86 9.38 13.88
N GLU A 329 9.71 9.38 14.90
CA GLU A 329 10.12 8.18 15.63
C GLU A 329 8.92 7.53 16.34
N LYS A 330 8.09 8.33 17.00
CA LYS A 330 6.91 7.84 17.71
C LYS A 330 5.91 7.22 16.74
N ILE A 331 5.60 7.91 15.64
CA ILE A 331 4.68 7.38 14.62
C ILE A 331 5.25 6.10 14.02
N GLN A 332 6.54 6.06 13.72
CA GLN A 332 7.18 4.88 13.15
C GLN A 332 7.03 3.67 14.08
N MET A 333 7.30 3.82 15.38
CA MET A 333 7.11 2.77 16.37
C MET A 333 5.66 2.28 16.43
N LEU A 334 4.69 3.21 16.43
CA LEU A 334 3.27 2.88 16.41
C LEU A 334 2.90 2.09 15.15
N LEU A 335 3.31 2.54 13.97
CA LEU A 335 3.01 1.87 12.70
C LEU A 335 3.60 0.45 12.64
N VAL A 336 4.86 0.29 13.05
CA VAL A 336 5.54 -1.02 13.12
C VAL A 336 4.77 -1.99 14.02
N GLN A 337 4.34 -1.52 15.20
CA GLN A 337 3.59 -2.34 16.15
C GLN A 337 2.18 -2.67 15.64
N ILE A 338 1.47 -1.69 15.07
CA ILE A 338 0.10 -1.86 14.58
C ILE A 338 0.04 -2.87 13.42
N ILE A 339 1.00 -2.80 12.49
CA ILE A 339 1.05 -3.68 11.31
C ILE A 339 1.65 -5.05 11.67
N GLY A 340 2.42 -5.13 12.75
CA GLY A 340 3.06 -6.35 13.24
C GLY A 340 4.31 -6.72 12.43
N ILE A 341 5.15 -5.73 12.10
CA ILE A 341 6.46 -5.97 11.50
C ILE A 341 7.34 -6.64 12.56
N SER A 342 7.79 -7.87 12.26
CA SER A 342 8.47 -8.79 13.18
C SER A 342 9.89 -8.35 13.56
N ASN A 343 10.57 -7.62 12.67
CA ASN A 343 11.87 -7.02 12.94
C ASN A 343 11.65 -5.60 13.45
N HIS A 344 11.71 -5.40 14.78
CA HIS A 344 11.58 -4.10 15.45
C HIS A 344 12.73 -3.12 15.17
N THR A 345 13.41 -3.22 14.03
CA THR A 345 14.43 -2.26 13.63
C THR A 345 13.75 -0.97 13.19
N SER A 346 14.11 0.15 13.81
CA SER A 346 13.65 1.52 13.51
C SER A 346 14.00 2.03 12.10
N ASN A 347 14.38 1.14 11.18
CA ASN A 347 14.77 1.49 9.81
C ASN A 347 13.88 0.86 8.73
N THR A 348 12.85 0.08 9.11
CA THR A 348 11.99 -0.64 8.15
C THR A 348 10.98 0.27 7.44
N LEU A 349 10.58 1.39 8.05
CA LEU A 349 9.70 2.41 7.45
C LEU A 349 10.45 3.74 7.36
N SER A 350 10.42 4.43 6.22
CA SER A 350 10.74 5.86 6.19
C SER A 350 9.49 6.65 6.52
N LEU A 351 9.57 7.65 7.39
CA LEU A 351 8.52 8.66 7.53
C LEU A 351 9.08 10.01 7.11
N TYR A 352 8.32 10.76 6.32
CA TYR A 352 8.69 12.10 5.90
C TYR A 352 7.84 13.11 6.67
N PRO A 353 8.46 14.04 7.42
CA PRO A 353 7.74 15.11 8.08
C PRO A 353 6.79 15.85 7.10
N GLY A 354 5.60 16.20 7.57
CA GLY A 354 4.57 16.86 6.76
C GLY A 354 3.80 15.97 5.78
N SER A 355 4.13 14.67 5.68
CA SER A 355 3.35 13.69 4.92
C SER A 355 2.26 13.05 5.78
N LEU A 356 1.30 12.34 5.17
CA LEU A 356 0.30 11.56 5.91
C LEU A 356 0.51 10.06 5.73
N SER A 357 0.40 9.35 6.84
CA SER A 357 0.23 7.90 6.85
C SER A 357 -1.17 7.56 7.37
N VAL A 358 -1.87 6.64 6.74
CA VAL A 358 -3.30 6.42 7.02
C VAL A 358 -3.56 4.98 7.40
N ILE A 359 -4.17 4.76 8.56
CA ILE A 359 -4.62 3.44 9.00
C ILE A 359 -6.13 3.42 9.14
N HIS A 360 -6.77 2.35 8.68
CA HIS A 360 -8.18 2.06 8.90
C HIS A 360 -8.35 0.82 9.77
N PHE A 361 -8.98 1.01 10.93
CA PHE A 361 -9.48 -0.03 11.82
C PHE A 361 -10.93 -0.31 11.46
N ALA A 362 -11.13 -1.12 10.43
CA ALA A 362 -12.45 -1.47 9.92
C ALA A 362 -13.17 -2.43 10.88
N THR A 363 -14.47 -2.23 11.11
CA THR A 363 -15.31 -3.17 11.86
C THR A 363 -15.47 -4.53 11.16
N SER A 364 -15.23 -4.58 9.84
CA SER A 364 -15.37 -5.78 9.03
C SER A 364 -14.11 -6.66 9.00
N GLN A 365 -13.01 -6.23 9.64
CA GLN A 365 -11.75 -6.96 9.66
C GLN A 365 -11.19 -7.02 11.08
N THR A 366 -10.50 -8.12 11.38
CA THR A 366 -9.85 -8.31 12.69
C THR A 366 -8.53 -7.55 12.81
N ARG A 367 -7.97 -7.09 11.69
CA ARG A 367 -6.68 -6.41 11.63
C ARG A 367 -6.81 -5.00 11.05
N PRO A 368 -5.99 -4.06 11.54
CA PRO A 368 -5.87 -2.75 10.92
C PRO A 368 -5.24 -2.84 9.53
N ILE A 369 -5.63 -1.88 8.68
CA ILE A 369 -5.17 -1.77 7.30
C ILE A 369 -4.36 -0.48 7.17
N LEU A 370 -3.07 -0.58 6.87
CA LEU A 370 -2.28 0.55 6.40
C LEU A 370 -2.74 0.90 4.99
N GLN A 371 -3.53 1.96 4.89
CA GLN A 371 -4.12 2.41 3.63
C GLN A 371 -3.10 3.11 2.74
N GLY A 372 -2.15 3.84 3.34
CA GLY A 372 -1.05 4.51 2.66
C GLY A 372 -0.01 5.03 3.64
N LEU A 373 1.20 5.26 3.14
CA LEU A 373 2.37 5.74 3.89
C LEU A 373 3.04 6.84 3.07
N ASN A 374 3.38 7.95 3.73
CA ASN A 374 3.99 9.12 3.11
C ASN A 374 3.20 9.67 1.91
N ILE A 375 1.92 9.95 2.12
CA ILE A 375 1.07 10.67 1.15
C ILE A 375 1.40 12.17 1.26
N HIS A 376 1.72 12.80 0.14
CA HIS A 376 2.07 14.22 0.08
C HIS A 376 1.07 15.01 -0.76
N ALA A 377 0.89 16.30 -0.47
CA ALA A 377 0.12 17.22 -1.29
C ALA A 377 0.82 17.51 -2.64
N ASN A 378 2.15 17.64 -2.63
CA ASN A 378 2.97 17.83 -3.83
C ASN A 378 3.53 16.48 -4.28
N HIS A 379 2.76 15.80 -5.12
CA HIS A 379 3.13 14.51 -5.70
C HIS A 379 4.53 14.55 -6.33
N TRP A 380 5.40 13.63 -5.92
CA TRP A 380 6.74 13.39 -6.50
C TRP A 380 7.78 14.52 -6.44
N ALA A 381 7.46 15.70 -5.89
CA ALA A 381 8.43 16.78 -5.72
C ALA A 381 9.46 16.51 -4.61
N TYR A 382 9.11 15.71 -3.59
CA TYR A 382 9.91 15.56 -2.37
C TYR A 382 11.19 14.72 -2.55
N ASN A 383 11.18 13.70 -3.42
CA ASN A 383 12.37 12.86 -3.68
C ASN A 383 13.46 13.60 -4.46
N ASN A 384 13.09 14.63 -5.24
CA ASN A 384 14.06 15.50 -5.92
C ASN A 384 14.73 16.50 -4.97
N THR A 385 14.13 16.76 -3.80
CA THR A 385 14.68 17.71 -2.82
C THR A 385 15.63 17.03 -1.84
N LEU A 386 15.30 15.82 -1.35
CA LEU A 386 16.18 15.07 -0.44
C LEU A 386 17.45 14.54 -1.12
N SER A 387 17.35 14.06 -2.37
CA SER A 387 18.53 13.66 -3.14
C SER A 387 19.47 14.85 -3.42
N LYS A 388 18.92 16.05 -3.65
CA LYS A 388 19.71 17.28 -3.81
C LYS A 388 20.23 17.86 -2.49
N GLN A 389 19.47 17.78 -1.40
CA GLN A 389 19.89 18.26 -0.09
C GLN A 389 20.94 17.35 0.56
N GLN A 390 20.87 16.02 0.36
CA GLN A 390 21.94 15.12 0.78
C GLN A 390 23.23 15.30 -0.04
N LEU A 391 23.13 15.74 -1.29
CA LEU A 391 24.29 16.17 -2.10
C LEU A 391 24.85 17.52 -1.65
N LEU A 392 24.03 18.45 -1.15
CA LEU A 392 24.46 19.78 -0.69
C LEU A 392 25.03 19.81 0.74
N VAL A 393 24.76 18.80 1.57
CA VAL A 393 25.37 18.65 2.91
C VAL A 393 26.72 17.91 2.85
N ALA A 394 27.09 17.38 1.67
CA ALA A 394 28.33 16.65 1.43
C ALA A 394 29.36 17.40 0.55
N VAL A 395 29.16 18.71 0.34
CA VAL A 395 30.11 19.64 -0.31
C VAL A 395 30.35 20.81 0.65
#